data_AF-A0A9N7REQ0-F1
#
_entry.id   AF-A0A9N7REQ0-F1
#
_cell.length_a   1.000
_cell.length_b   1.000
_cell.length_c   1.000
_cell.angle_alpha   90.00
_cell.angle_beta   90.00
_cell.angle_gamma   90.00
#
_symmetry.space_group_name_H-M   'P 1'
#
loop_
_entity.id
_entity.type
_entity.pdbx_description
1 polymer ?
#
loop_
_entity_poly.entity_id
_entity_poly.type
_entity_poly.pdbx_seq_one_letter_code
_entity_poly.pdbx_strand_id
1 'polypeptide(L)'
;MGTRAITVFFILSLVLVGKVTSARKGPGEYWKKVMNGEPMPEAIANLLRQSPSAELNSKSTTRFIRNFDTRPNVIIYHSHHHNHPQRSAPKDG
;
A
#
# COMPACT_ATOMS: atom_id res chain seq x y z
N MET A 1 44.60 -7.23 -3.47
CA MET A 1 43.40 -6.37 -3.39
C MET A 1 43.64 -5.31 -2.32
N GLY A 2 44.03 -4.11 -2.74
CA GLY A 2 44.52 -3.07 -1.84
C GLY A 2 43.40 -2.28 -1.17
N THR A 3 43.65 -1.87 0.07
CA THR A 3 42.93 -0.95 0.97
C THR A 3 41.80 -0.09 0.39
N ARG A 4 41.91 0.45 -0.83
CA ARG A 4 40.85 1.21 -1.51
C ARG A 4 39.53 0.46 -1.64
N ALA A 5 39.56 -0.81 -2.01
CA ALA A 5 38.34 -1.63 -2.10
C ALA A 5 37.72 -1.80 -0.71
N ILE A 6 38.55 -2.09 0.29
CA ILE A 6 38.13 -2.24 1.69
C ILE A 6 37.48 -0.95 2.19
N THR A 7 38.11 0.21 1.94
CA THR A 7 37.54 1.52 2.27
C THR A 7 36.18 1.70 1.62
N VAL A 8 36.05 1.51 0.30
CA VAL A 8 34.76 1.65 -0.40
C VAL A 8 33.68 0.73 0.16
N PHE A 9 34.00 -0.54 0.46
CA PHE A 9 33.07 -1.47 1.10
C PHE A 9 32.66 -1.02 2.50
N PHE A 10 33.60 -0.49 3.29
CA PHE A 10 33.30 0.07 4.61
C PHE A 10 32.37 1.27 4.53
N ILE A 11 32.60 2.20 3.58
CA ILE A 11 31.75 3.39 3.45
C ILE A 11 30.35 2.99 2.97
N LEU A 12 30.26 2.06 2.01
CA LEU A 12 29.00 1.52 1.52
C LEU A 12 28.21 0.83 2.63
N SER A 13 28.88 0.02 3.45
CA SER A 13 28.29 -0.64 4.63
C SER A 13 27.71 0.37 5.61
N LEU A 14 28.47 1.44 5.92
CA LEU A 14 28.05 2.49 6.83
C LEU A 14 26.83 3.27 6.30
N VAL A 15 26.78 3.53 4.98
CA VAL A 15 25.62 4.17 4.32
C VAL A 15 24.39 3.27 4.36
N LEU A 16 24.55 1.95 4.19
CA LEU A 16 23.45 0.99 4.23
C LEU A 16 22.84 0.87 5.64
N VAL A 17 23.68 0.85 6.68
CA VAL A 17 23.24 0.79 8.09
C VAL A 17 22.67 2.13 8.56
N GLY A 18 23.25 3.26 8.14
CA GLY A 18 22.77 4.60 8.49
C GLY A 18 21.43 4.98 7.84
N LYS A 19 21.04 4.28 6.77
CA LYS A 19 19.75 4.46 6.08
C LYS A 19 18.70 3.43 6.47
N VAL A 20 18.73 2.91 7.70
CA VAL A 20 17.53 2.39 8.36
C VAL A 20 16.64 3.58 8.71
N THR A 21 16.08 4.19 7.68
CA THR A 21 15.03 5.19 7.82
C THR A 21 13.91 4.55 8.63
N SER A 22 13.35 5.29 9.59
CA SER A 22 12.08 4.96 10.25
C SER A 22 10.97 4.83 9.21
N ALA A 23 10.96 3.73 8.46
CA ALA A 23 10.12 3.52 7.29
C ALA A 23 8.64 3.36 7.67
N ARG A 24 8.38 3.14 8.96
CA ARG A 24 7.09 3.33 9.59
C ARG A 24 7.31 3.95 10.96
N LYS A 25 6.89 5.21 11.12
CA LYS A 25 6.19 5.56 12.36
C LYS A 25 5.10 4.49 12.50
N GLY A 26 5.12 3.75 13.61
CA GLY A 26 4.32 2.53 13.76
C GLY A 26 2.86 2.76 13.35
N PRO A 27 2.13 1.71 12.95
CA PRO A 27 0.78 1.83 12.43
C PRO A 27 -0.13 2.74 13.29
N GLY A 28 0.08 2.78 14.61
CA GLY A 28 -0.64 3.66 15.53
C GLY A 28 -0.52 5.16 15.24
N GLU A 29 0.64 5.70 14.85
CA GLU A 29 0.76 7.14 14.57
C GLU A 29 0.08 7.53 13.26
N TYR A 30 0.17 6.65 12.24
CA TYR A 30 -0.54 6.83 10.97
C TYR A 30 -2.05 6.81 11.20
N TRP A 31 -2.55 5.80 11.90
CA TRP A 31 -3.97 5.66 12.21
C TRP A 31 -4.49 6.82 13.07
N LYS A 32 -3.73 7.28 14.07
CA LYS A 32 -4.09 8.46 14.88
C LYS A 32 -4.28 9.71 14.01
N LYS A 33 -3.44 9.89 12.99
CA LYS A 33 -3.57 11.01 12.04
C LYS A 33 -4.79 10.84 11.13
N VAL A 34 -5.02 9.64 10.59
CA VAL A 34 -6.18 9.34 9.73
C VAL A 34 -7.50 9.50 10.48
N MET A 35 -7.53 9.10 11.75
CA MET A 35 -8.71 9.19 12.61
C MET A 35 -8.88 10.56 13.29
N ASN A 36 -8.01 11.54 13.01
CA ASN A 36 -8.03 12.85 13.69
C ASN A 36 -8.05 12.77 15.23
N GLY A 37 -7.44 11.74 15.81
CA GLY A 37 -7.42 11.49 17.25
C GLY A 37 -8.61 10.70 17.80
N GLU A 38 -9.61 10.37 17.00
CA GLU A 38 -10.71 9.49 17.41
C GLU A 38 -10.28 8.02 17.53
N PRO A 39 -10.97 7.21 18.34
CA PRO A 39 -10.69 5.78 18.43
C PRO A 39 -10.99 5.05 17.11
N MET A 40 -10.30 3.93 16.86
CA MET A 40 -10.53 3.13 15.64
C MET A 40 -12.00 2.66 15.56
N PRO A 41 -12.68 2.82 14.40
CA PRO A 41 -14.07 2.43 14.25
C PRO A 41 -14.29 0.94 14.53
N GLU A 42 -15.42 0.60 15.16
CA GLU A 42 -15.72 -0.75 15.61
C GLU A 42 -15.74 -1.77 14.45
N ALA A 43 -16.24 -1.37 13.27
CA ALA A 43 -16.24 -2.22 12.09
C ALA A 43 -14.81 -2.62 11.68
N ILE A 44 -13.86 -1.70 11.74
CA ILE A 44 -12.44 -1.95 11.43
C ILE A 44 -11.79 -2.75 12.56
N ALA A 45 -12.09 -2.41 13.82
CA ALA A 45 -11.61 -3.15 14.98
C ALA A 45 -12.04 -4.62 14.96
N ASN A 46 -13.28 -4.91 14.56
CA ASN A 46 -13.79 -6.26 14.43
C ASN A 46 -13.10 -7.04 13.31
N LEU A 47 -12.77 -6.39 12.18
CA LEU A 47 -11.95 -7.00 11.12
C LEU A 47 -10.53 -7.32 11.60
N LEU A 48 -9.90 -6.41 12.36
CA LEU A 48 -8.58 -6.66 12.93
C LEU A 48 -8.61 -7.74 14.01
N ARG A 49 -9.66 -7.81 14.84
CA ARG A 49 -9.82 -8.85 15.86
C ARG A 49 -10.07 -10.23 15.24
N GLN A 50 -10.67 -10.26 14.05
CA GLN A 50 -10.77 -11.46 13.22
C GLN A 50 -9.47 -11.77 12.46
N SER A 51 -8.59 -10.79 12.27
CA SER A 51 -7.25 -10.98 11.72
C SER A 51 -6.26 -11.37 12.84
N PRO A 52 -5.55 -12.51 12.75
CA PRO A 52 -4.69 -12.96 13.83
C PRO A 52 -3.34 -12.22 13.86
N SER A 53 -3.32 -10.89 13.67
CA SER A 53 -2.07 -10.12 13.52
C SER A 53 -1.79 -9.14 14.66
N ALA A 54 -2.63 -9.10 15.70
CA ALA A 54 -2.34 -8.32 16.91
C ALA A 54 -1.77 -9.17 18.07
N GLU A 55 -1.90 -10.50 18.03
CA GLU A 55 -1.35 -11.39 19.06
C GLU A 55 -0.10 -12.10 18.55
N LEU A 56 1.05 -11.49 18.82
CA LEU A 56 2.32 -12.19 18.94
C LEU A 56 2.22 -13.16 20.13
N ASN A 57 1.62 -14.34 19.96
CA ASN A 57 2.04 -15.56 20.65
C ASN A 57 1.22 -16.80 20.24
N SER A 58 1.97 -17.88 20.00
CA SER A 58 1.54 -19.27 19.92
C SER A 58 0.70 -19.71 18.71
N LYS A 59 1.41 -20.32 17.75
CA LYS A 59 1.09 -21.64 17.17
C LYS A 59 -0.36 -21.86 16.68
N SER A 60 -0.74 -21.20 15.59
CA SER A 60 -1.45 -21.84 14.45
C SER A 60 -1.67 -20.83 13.31
N THR A 61 -0.65 -20.67 12.48
CA THR A 61 -0.66 -19.75 11.32
C THR A 61 -1.45 -20.32 10.15
N THR A 62 -2.76 -20.55 10.29
CA THR A 62 -3.56 -21.16 9.20
C THR A 62 -4.92 -20.51 8.99
N ARG A 63 -4.99 -19.18 8.90
CA ARG A 63 -6.17 -18.50 8.32
C ARG A 63 -5.81 -17.35 7.37
N PHE A 64 -4.70 -17.46 6.66
CA PHE A 64 -4.53 -16.70 5.43
C PHE A 64 -4.77 -17.64 4.27
N ILE A 65 -5.93 -17.52 3.61
CA ILE A 65 -6.25 -18.36 2.47
C ILE A 65 -5.43 -17.84 1.28
N ARG A 66 -4.40 -18.60 0.90
CA ARG A 66 -3.50 -18.30 -0.24
C ARG A 66 -4.03 -18.85 -1.56
N ASN A 67 -5.35 -19.07 -1.69
CA ASN A 67 -5.97 -19.64 -2.89
C ASN A 67 -6.37 -18.56 -3.92
N PHE A 68 -5.72 -17.40 -3.88
CA PHE A 68 -5.94 -16.36 -4.88
C PHE A 68 -5.58 -16.92 -6.26
N ASP A 69 -6.47 -16.71 -7.23
CA ASP A 69 -6.20 -17.03 -8.62
C ASP A 69 -5.01 -16.18 -9.10
N THR A 70 -3.86 -16.83 -9.34
CA THR A 70 -2.64 -16.17 -9.81
C THR A 70 -2.66 -15.90 -11.31
N ARG A 71 -3.76 -16.23 -11.99
CA ARG A 71 -3.93 -15.92 -13.42
C ARG A 71 -3.87 -14.40 -13.62
N PRO A 72 -3.00 -13.93 -14.52
CA PRO A 72 -2.99 -12.51 -14.87
C PRO A 72 -4.32 -12.14 -15.54
N ASN A 73 -5.02 -11.15 -14.99
CA ASN A 73 -6.20 -10.55 -15.62
C ASN A 73 -5.79 -9.20 -16.23
N VAL A 74 -5.98 -9.05 -17.55
CA VAL A 74 -5.75 -7.78 -18.26
C VAL A 74 -7.10 -7.17 -18.58
N ILE A 75 -7.48 -6.13 -17.84
CA ILE A 75 -8.72 -5.38 -18.09
C ILE A 75 -8.36 -4.14 -18.91
N ILE A 76 -8.81 -4.09 -20.17
CA ILE A 76 -8.60 -2.94 -21.06
C ILE A 76 -9.88 -2.09 -21.08
N TYR A 77 -9.83 -0.92 -20.47
CA TYR A 77 -10.92 0.07 -20.54
C TYR A 77 -10.81 0.87 -21.84
N HIS A 78 -11.88 0.85 -22.65
CA HIS A 78 -12.00 1.73 -23.81
C HIS A 78 -12.84 2.93 -23.40
N SER A 79 -12.33 4.16 -23.57
CA SER A 79 -13.18 5.34 -23.49
C SER A 79 -14.09 5.35 -24.71
N HIS A 80 -15.40 5.21 -24.49
CA HIS A 80 -16.38 5.52 -25.53
C HIS A 80 -16.33 7.02 -25.78
N HIS A 81 -15.73 7.43 -26.89
CA HIS A 81 -15.89 8.80 -27.38
C HIS A 81 -17.34 8.97 -27.81
N HIS A 82 -18.15 9.54 -26.92
CA HIS A 82 -19.46 10.06 -27.31
C HIS A 82 -19.23 11.27 -28.21
N ASN A 83 -19.35 11.06 -29.52
CA ASN A 83 -19.51 12.15 -30.46
C ASN A 83 -20.85 12.82 -30.15
N HIS A 84 -20.81 13.93 -29.41
CA HIS A 84 -21.99 14.76 -29.22
C HIS A 84 -22.38 15.32 -30.59
N PRO A 85 -23.61 15.10 -31.10
CA PRO A 85 -24.05 15.76 -32.32
C PRO A 85 -23.99 17.27 -32.09
N GLN A 86 -23.26 17.99 -32.95
CA GLN A 86 -23.32 19.45 -33.01
C GLN A 86 -24.76 19.85 -33.32
N ARG A 87 -25.47 20.33 -32.30
CA ARG A 87 -26.83 20.87 -32.44
C ARG A 87 -26.70 22.20 -33.17
N SER A 88 -26.86 22.18 -34.50
CA SER A 88 -26.98 23.41 -35.29
C SER A 88 -28.20 24.18 -34.79
N ALA A 89 -27.99 25.47 -34.47
CA ALA A 89 -29.04 26.36 -34.00
C ALA A 89 -30.21 26.45 -35.00
N PRO A 90 -31.46 26.63 -34.55
CA PRO A 90 -32.59 26.81 -35.45
C PRO A 90 -32.37 28.08 -36.25
N LYS A 91 -32.56 28.02 -37.57
CA LYS A 91 -32.78 29.22 -38.37
C LYS A 91 -34.27 29.48 -38.40
N ASP A 92 -34.66 30.45 -37.60
CA ASP A 92 -35.92 31.15 -37.59
C ASP A 92 -36.21 31.77 -38.97
N GLY A 93 -37.40 31.44 -39.49
CA GLY A 93 -37.98 31.93 -40.75
C GLY A 93 -39.48 31.68 -40.73
#